data_AF-A0A7M3Z9F2-F1
#
_entry.id   AF-A0A7M3Z9F2-F1
#
_cell.length_a   1.000
_cell.length_b   1.000
_cell.length_c   1.000
_cell.angle_alpha   90.00
_cell.angle_beta   90.00
_cell.angle_gamma   90.00
#
_symmetry.space_group_name_H-M   'P 1'
#
loop_
_entity.id
_entity.type
_entity.pdbx_description
1 polymer ?
#
loop_
_entity_poly.entity_id
_entity_poly.type
_entity_poly.pdbx_seq_one_letter_code
_entity_poly.pdbx_strand_id
1 'polypeptide(L)'
;DMRNITIEDESEDVVLVTGAIGKPEPESLKVSAAVEGGWFAASSLLVSGPDALARATACDAALKGRLSALEELEIYTEFIGGGVTLPENIRQQMSPTLNPPEVLLRWAVTSPNRQDITDFSREVAPLVLTGPAGVGGYGARPKPRRQLEFWPSLISRNCIEPLVRVELLTHLRITQESERFHFIRKRTRGILSRLQDELDEREWTRPIVKKLGLEKDDP
;
A
#
# COMPACT_ATOMS: atom_id res chain seq x y z
N ASP A 1 14.45 -19.42 -13.04
CA ASP A 1 14.82 -19.21 -14.45
C ASP A 1 13.84 -19.99 -15.29
N MET A 2 13.19 -19.29 -16.22
CA MET A 2 12.11 -19.81 -17.04
C MET A 2 12.49 -19.84 -18.53
N ARG A 3 13.75 -19.54 -18.88
CA ARG A 3 14.21 -19.38 -20.26
C ARG A 3 14.23 -20.65 -21.10
N ASN A 4 14.23 -21.81 -20.47
CA ASN A 4 14.29 -23.12 -21.13
C ASN A 4 13.04 -23.96 -20.82
N ILE A 5 11.93 -23.33 -20.46
CA ILE A 5 10.70 -24.07 -20.19
C ILE A 5 10.16 -24.65 -21.49
N THR A 6 9.78 -25.93 -21.46
CA THR A 6 9.01 -26.59 -22.51
C THR A 6 7.67 -27.05 -21.95
N ILE A 7 6.63 -27.00 -22.78
CA ILE A 7 5.29 -27.45 -22.44
C ILE A 7 4.87 -28.52 -23.46
N GLU A 8 4.51 -29.70 -22.97
CA GLU A 8 4.04 -30.81 -23.79
C GLU A 8 2.58 -31.15 -23.44
N ASP A 9 1.73 -31.27 -24.46
CA ASP A 9 0.35 -31.75 -24.33
C ASP A 9 0.37 -33.26 -24.03
N GLU A 10 0.17 -33.66 -22.77
CA GLU A 10 0.20 -35.07 -22.35
C GLU A 10 -1.19 -35.74 -22.50
N SER A 11 -2.27 -35.05 -22.11
CA SER A 11 -3.65 -35.51 -22.31
C SER A 11 -4.68 -34.36 -22.29
N GLU A 12 -5.98 -34.65 -22.43
CA GLU A 12 -7.05 -33.65 -22.59
C GLU A 12 -7.05 -32.55 -21.51
N ASP A 13 -6.64 -32.88 -20.28
CA ASP A 13 -6.61 -31.94 -19.15
C ASP A 13 -5.25 -31.99 -18.40
N VAL A 14 -4.18 -32.45 -19.06
CA VAL A 14 -2.83 -32.55 -18.46
C VAL A 14 -1.77 -32.05 -19.44
N VAL A 15 -0.94 -31.12 -18.97
CA VAL A 15 0.26 -30.66 -19.66
C VAL A 15 1.48 -30.94 -18.81
N LEU A 16 2.55 -31.41 -19.43
CA LEU A 16 3.84 -31.57 -18.79
C LEU A 16 4.65 -30.28 -19.01
N VAL A 17 5.08 -29.65 -17.92
CA VAL A 17 5.93 -28.46 -17.96
C VAL A 17 7.31 -28.83 -17.42
N THR A 18 8.35 -28.70 -18.25
CA THR A 18 9.74 -29.03 -17.88
C THR A 18 10.68 -27.86 -18.13
N GLY A 19 11.97 -27.98 -17.74
CA GLY A 19 13.01 -26.99 -18.06
C GLY A 19 13.05 -25.72 -17.20
N ALA A 20 12.18 -25.61 -16.20
CA ALA A 20 12.27 -24.57 -15.17
C ALA A 20 13.43 -24.87 -14.20
N ILE A 21 14.30 -23.90 -13.96
CA ILE A 21 15.46 -24.05 -13.07
C ILE A 21 15.37 -23.03 -11.92
N GLY A 22 15.46 -23.50 -10.68
CA GLY A 22 15.51 -22.66 -9.47
C GLY A 22 16.95 -22.47 -8.95
N LYS A 23 17.13 -21.50 -8.05
CA LYS A 23 18.29 -21.48 -7.15
C LYS A 23 18.01 -22.39 -5.94
N PRO A 24 19.03 -22.81 -5.19
CA PRO A 24 18.82 -23.47 -3.90
C PRO A 24 17.87 -22.65 -3.04
N GLU A 25 17.07 -23.35 -2.23
CA GLU A 25 16.19 -22.68 -1.28
C GLU A 25 17.03 -21.81 -0.31
N PRO A 26 16.63 -20.56 -0.04
CA PRO A 26 17.37 -19.73 0.91
C PRO A 26 17.34 -20.32 2.33
N GLU A 27 18.12 -19.84 3.30
CA GLU A 27 17.98 -20.33 4.69
C GLU A 27 16.74 -19.78 5.42
N SER A 28 16.20 -18.65 4.93
CA SER A 28 15.11 -17.91 5.56
C SER A 28 13.90 -17.66 4.66
N LEU A 29 12.72 -17.68 5.25
CA LEU A 29 11.47 -17.23 4.65
C LEU A 29 11.21 -15.75 4.94
N LYS A 30 10.58 -15.07 3.99
CA LYS A 30 10.08 -13.71 4.20
C LYS A 30 8.80 -13.76 5.04
N VAL A 31 8.78 -13.01 6.13
CA VAL A 31 7.60 -12.75 6.94
C VAL A 31 7.04 -11.39 6.57
N SER A 32 5.75 -11.35 6.31
CA SER A 32 4.95 -10.15 6.09
C SER A 32 3.86 -10.14 7.15
N ALA A 33 4.21 -9.71 8.36
CA ALA A 33 3.29 -9.69 9.49
C ALA A 33 2.64 -8.32 9.67
N ALA A 34 1.42 -8.32 10.21
CA ALA A 34 0.74 -7.14 10.72
C ALA A 34 0.57 -7.33 12.23
N VAL A 35 1.12 -6.43 13.02
CA VAL A 35 1.09 -6.47 14.50
C VAL A 35 0.26 -5.31 15.04
N GLU A 36 -0.25 -5.42 16.27
CA GLU A 36 -0.99 -4.33 16.90
C GLU A 36 -0.05 -3.14 17.17
N GLY A 37 -0.37 -1.98 16.59
CA GLY A 37 0.41 -0.74 16.67
C GLY A 37 -0.32 0.37 17.43
N GLY A 38 -1.13 0.00 18.43
CA GLY A 38 -1.91 0.95 19.21
C GLY A 38 -3.17 1.48 18.50
N TRP A 39 -3.42 2.78 18.65
CA TRP A 39 -4.64 3.45 18.22
C TRP A 39 -4.33 4.66 17.36
N PHE A 40 -5.19 4.89 16.37
CA PHE A 40 -5.06 5.94 15.38
C PHE A 40 -6.38 6.70 15.18
N ALA A 41 -6.26 8.00 14.92
CA ALA A 41 -7.33 8.80 14.34
C ALA A 41 -6.78 9.86 13.39
N ALA A 42 -7.62 10.35 12.50
CA ALA A 42 -7.31 11.53 11.70
C ALA A 42 -8.51 12.47 11.67
N SER A 43 -8.26 13.77 11.81
CA SER A 43 -9.27 14.82 11.72
C SER A 43 -8.82 15.90 10.76
N SER A 44 -9.77 16.64 10.20
CA SER A 44 -9.49 17.80 9.38
C SER A 44 -10.42 18.96 9.68
N LEU A 45 -9.91 20.18 9.56
CA LEU A 45 -10.66 21.43 9.59
C LEU A 45 -10.25 22.28 8.39
N LEU A 46 -11.22 22.94 7.76
CA LEU A 46 -10.95 23.91 6.71
C LEU A 46 -10.74 25.28 7.35
N VAL A 47 -9.75 26.04 6.90
CA VAL A 47 -9.53 27.43 7.30
C VAL A 47 -9.56 28.29 6.05
N SER A 48 -10.59 29.11 5.90
CA SER A 48 -10.79 29.94 4.69
C SER A 48 -10.68 31.44 5.00
N GLY A 49 -10.32 32.23 3.99
CA GLY A 49 -10.17 33.69 4.04
C GLY A 49 -8.71 34.16 4.09
N PRO A 50 -8.47 35.46 4.29
CA PRO A 50 -7.13 36.04 4.34
C PRO A 50 -6.21 35.34 5.34
N ASP A 51 -4.93 35.19 5.00
CA ASP A 51 -3.91 34.59 5.89
C ASP A 51 -4.32 33.20 6.40
N ALA A 52 -5.00 32.40 5.57
CA ALA A 52 -5.52 31.07 5.94
C ALA A 52 -4.43 30.16 6.53
N LEU A 53 -3.23 30.19 5.96
CA LEU A 53 -2.09 29.39 6.44
C LEU A 53 -1.66 29.80 7.85
N ALA A 54 -1.51 31.11 8.11
CA ALA A 54 -1.10 31.60 9.43
C ALA A 54 -2.15 31.26 10.51
N ARG A 55 -3.44 31.39 10.17
CA ARG A 55 -4.54 30.99 11.07
C ARG A 55 -4.58 29.48 11.28
N ALA A 56 -4.35 28.67 10.24
CA ALA A 56 -4.25 27.23 10.39
C ALA A 56 -3.10 26.85 11.34
N THR A 57 -1.93 27.49 11.21
CA THR A 57 -0.79 27.28 12.12
C THR A 57 -1.12 27.66 13.56
N ALA A 58 -1.83 28.78 13.78
CA ALA A 58 -2.30 29.15 15.12
C ALA A 58 -3.31 28.13 15.69
N CYS A 59 -4.19 27.58 14.83
CA CYS A 59 -5.13 26.52 15.21
C CYS A 59 -4.39 25.23 15.62
N ASP A 60 -3.36 24.82 14.87
CA ASP A 60 -2.48 23.70 15.22
C ASP A 60 -1.80 23.90 16.57
N ALA A 61 -1.21 25.08 16.79
CA ALA A 61 -0.56 25.40 18.06
C ALA A 61 -1.54 25.36 19.25
N ALA A 62 -2.77 25.85 19.06
CA ALA A 62 -3.81 25.78 20.08
C ALA A 62 -4.20 24.33 20.41
N LEU A 63 -4.38 23.47 19.40
CA LEU A 63 -4.69 22.06 19.62
C LEU A 63 -3.57 21.33 20.36
N LYS A 64 -2.32 21.48 19.89
CA LYS A 64 -1.14 20.86 20.52
C LYS A 64 -0.94 21.33 21.95
N GLY A 65 -1.18 22.61 22.23
CA GLY A 65 -1.14 23.15 23.59
C GLY A 65 -2.12 22.45 24.53
N ARG A 66 -3.36 22.21 24.08
CA ARG A 66 -4.40 21.52 24.86
C ARG A 66 -4.08 20.04 25.12
N LEU A 67 -3.32 19.41 24.21
CA LEU A 67 -2.96 18.00 24.29
C LEU A 67 -1.55 17.76 24.83
N SER A 68 -0.84 18.81 25.26
CA SER A 68 0.57 18.76 25.66
C SER A 68 0.89 17.84 26.85
N ALA A 69 -0.11 17.51 27.67
CA ALA A 69 0.04 16.58 28.79
C ALA A 69 -0.02 15.10 28.37
N LEU A 70 -0.36 14.79 27.12
CA LEU A 70 -0.44 13.42 26.60
C LEU A 70 0.90 13.04 25.97
N GLU A 71 1.82 12.52 26.79
CA GLU A 71 3.20 12.23 26.39
C GLU A 71 3.33 11.18 25.29
N GLU A 72 2.42 10.21 25.26
CA GLU A 72 2.42 9.11 24.27
C GLU A 72 1.60 9.45 23.00
N LEU A 73 1.00 10.64 22.93
CA LEU A 73 0.23 11.08 21.76
C LEU A 73 1.14 11.74 20.74
N GLU A 74 1.39 11.04 19.63
CA GLU A 74 2.07 11.61 18.48
C GLU A 74 1.08 12.33 17.58
N ILE A 75 1.41 13.57 17.19
CA ILE A 75 0.56 14.41 16.34
C ILE A 75 1.33 14.84 15.08
N TYR A 76 0.89 14.35 13.93
CA TYR A 76 1.36 14.77 12.62
C TYR A 76 0.39 15.79 12.02
N THR A 77 0.89 16.98 11.69
CA THR A 77 0.09 18.08 11.14
C THR A 77 0.42 18.31 9.67
N GLU A 78 -0.62 18.44 8.84
CA GLU A 78 -0.52 18.75 7.43
C GLU A 78 -1.35 20.01 7.10
N PHE A 79 -0.76 20.92 6.33
CA PHE A 79 -1.42 22.13 5.82
C PHE A 79 -1.66 21.98 4.32
N ILE A 80 -2.73 21.29 3.94
CA ILE A 80 -3.06 21.02 2.53
C ILE A 80 -3.50 22.33 1.86
N GLY A 81 -2.90 22.65 0.71
CA GLY A 81 -2.99 23.98 0.08
C GLY A 81 -1.89 24.95 0.52
N GLY A 82 -1.21 24.67 1.64
CA GLY A 82 -0.07 25.43 2.17
C GLY A 82 1.31 24.95 1.68
N GLY A 83 1.38 24.31 0.51
CA GLY A 83 2.65 23.80 -0.03
C GLY A 83 3.16 22.55 0.68
N VAL A 84 2.25 21.66 1.11
CA VAL A 84 2.55 20.44 1.90
C VAL A 84 3.58 19.52 1.24
N THR A 85 3.68 19.50 -0.10
CA THR A 85 4.62 18.66 -0.85
C THR A 85 6.01 19.27 -1.01
N LEU A 86 6.20 20.53 -0.61
CA LEU A 86 7.48 21.22 -0.72
C LEU A 86 8.39 20.89 0.47
N PRO A 87 9.71 20.76 0.26
CA PRO A 87 10.70 20.74 1.33
C PRO A 87 10.55 21.96 2.27
N GLU A 88 10.80 21.76 3.56
CA GLU A 88 10.59 22.79 4.59
C GLU A 88 11.30 24.11 4.27
N ASN A 89 12.56 24.04 3.84
CA ASN A 89 13.35 25.22 3.49
C ASN A 89 12.75 26.00 2.31
N ILE A 90 12.15 25.32 1.34
CA ILE A 90 11.48 25.95 0.19
C ILE A 90 10.14 26.54 0.63
N ARG A 91 9.37 25.81 1.44
CA ARG A 91 8.10 26.28 1.98
C ARG A 91 8.26 27.55 2.81
N GLN A 92 9.27 27.63 3.68
CA GLN A 92 9.54 28.83 4.50
C GLN A 92 9.86 30.06 3.64
N GLN A 93 10.63 29.89 2.56
CA GLN A 93 10.95 30.97 1.63
C GLN A 93 9.72 31.44 0.84
N MET A 94 8.80 30.52 0.52
CA MET A 94 7.57 30.81 -0.20
C MET A 94 6.42 31.24 0.72
N SER A 95 6.50 31.01 2.04
CA SER A 95 5.42 31.32 2.98
C SER A 95 4.90 32.76 2.92
N PRO A 96 5.72 33.80 2.65
CA PRO A 96 5.21 35.17 2.48
C PRO A 96 4.40 35.39 1.19
N THR A 97 4.58 34.55 0.17
CA THR A 97 3.93 34.68 -1.15
C THR A 97 2.82 33.65 -1.37
N LEU A 98 2.87 32.53 -0.66
CA LEU A 98 1.85 31.50 -0.59
C LEU A 98 0.72 32.02 0.30
N ASN A 99 -0.11 32.94 -0.20
CA ASN A 99 -1.32 33.40 0.47
C ASN A 99 -2.54 32.65 -0.10
N PRO A 100 -2.71 31.35 0.21
CA PRO A 100 -3.83 30.61 -0.31
C PRO A 100 -5.13 31.16 0.29
N PRO A 101 -6.22 31.19 -0.50
CA PRO A 101 -7.53 31.65 0.00
C PRO A 101 -8.10 30.69 1.05
N GLU A 102 -7.62 29.46 1.11
CA GLU A 102 -8.01 28.45 2.09
C GLU A 102 -6.91 27.40 2.30
N VAL A 103 -6.90 26.79 3.47
CA VAL A 103 -6.01 25.68 3.85
C VAL A 103 -6.84 24.62 4.55
N LEU A 104 -6.69 23.37 4.11
CA LEU A 104 -7.23 22.23 4.84
C LEU A 104 -6.17 21.76 5.85
N LEU A 105 -6.43 22.07 7.12
CA LEU A 105 -5.62 21.63 8.26
C LEU A 105 -6.01 20.20 8.62
N ARG A 106 -5.05 19.29 8.57
CA ARG A 106 -5.27 17.87 8.88
C ARG A 106 -4.30 17.43 9.97
N TRP A 107 -4.83 16.68 10.93
CA TRP A 107 -4.06 16.00 11.95
C TRP A 107 -4.23 14.50 11.81
N ALA A 108 -3.12 13.77 11.81
CA ALA A 108 -3.08 12.34 12.01
C ALA A 108 -2.41 12.07 13.36
N VAL A 109 -3.08 11.31 14.21
CA VAL A 109 -2.61 11.03 15.58
C VAL A 109 -2.50 9.55 15.83
N THR A 110 -1.47 9.16 16.58
CA THR A 110 -1.27 7.79 17.07
C THR A 110 -0.88 7.78 18.54
N SER A 111 -1.30 6.76 19.27
CA SER A 111 -0.92 6.51 20.67
C SER A 111 -1.16 5.03 21.00
N PRO A 112 -0.34 4.41 21.87
CA PRO A 112 -0.66 3.10 22.44
C PRO A 112 -1.95 3.14 23.28
N ASN A 113 -2.34 4.30 23.82
CA ASN A 113 -3.53 4.49 24.63
C ASN A 113 -4.74 4.98 23.80
N ARG A 114 -5.82 4.20 23.83
CA ARG A 114 -7.10 4.57 23.19
C ARG A 114 -7.67 5.88 23.73
N GLN A 115 -7.43 6.17 25.01
CA GLN A 115 -7.98 7.33 25.67
C GLN A 115 -7.40 8.62 25.11
N ASP A 116 -6.09 8.69 24.85
CA ASP A 116 -5.43 9.86 24.25
C ASP A 116 -6.06 10.23 22.90
N ILE A 117 -6.37 9.22 22.06
CA ILE A 117 -7.04 9.43 20.78
C ILE A 117 -8.48 9.95 20.98
N THR A 118 -9.14 9.49 22.04
CA THR A 118 -10.48 9.97 22.41
C THR A 118 -10.43 11.43 22.86
N ASP A 119 -9.42 11.81 23.62
CA ASP A 119 -9.23 13.17 24.12
C ASP A 119 -8.84 14.12 22.99
N PHE A 120 -7.96 13.70 22.07
CA PHE A 120 -7.73 14.40 20.80
C PHE A 120 -9.04 14.68 20.06
N SER A 121 -9.89 13.66 19.87
CA SER A 121 -11.17 13.83 19.19
C SER A 121 -12.12 14.80 19.89
N ARG A 122 -12.02 14.93 21.22
CA ARG A 122 -12.80 15.89 22.01
C ARG A 122 -12.26 17.31 21.87
N GLU A 123 -10.95 17.48 21.70
CA GLU A 123 -10.32 18.79 21.57
C GLU A 123 -10.40 19.37 20.15
N VAL A 124 -10.53 18.54 19.12
CA VAL A 124 -10.69 19.06 17.74
C VAL A 124 -12.06 19.72 17.52
N ALA A 125 -13.14 19.11 18.02
CA ALA A 125 -14.51 19.60 17.75
C ALA A 125 -14.76 21.06 18.20
N PRO A 126 -14.31 21.51 19.40
CA PRO A 126 -14.44 22.89 19.84
C PRO A 126 -13.75 23.92 18.94
N LEU A 127 -12.69 23.57 18.22
CA LEU A 127 -11.93 24.51 17.39
C LEU A 127 -12.74 25.16 16.27
N VAL A 128 -13.88 24.59 15.88
CA VAL A 128 -14.81 25.24 14.94
C VAL A 128 -15.36 26.56 15.50
N LEU A 129 -15.54 26.65 16.82
CA LEU A 129 -16.08 27.84 17.50
C LEU A 129 -15.06 28.57 18.38
N THR A 130 -14.01 27.87 18.82
CA THR A 130 -12.95 28.41 19.69
C THR A 130 -11.62 28.60 18.98
N GLY A 131 -11.53 28.24 17.70
CA GLY A 131 -10.36 28.47 16.87
C GLY A 131 -10.35 29.86 16.23
N PRO A 132 -9.36 30.15 15.37
CA PRO A 132 -9.34 31.37 14.58
C PRO A 132 -10.61 31.54 13.73
N ALA A 133 -10.91 32.77 13.31
CA ALA A 133 -12.03 33.02 12.40
C ALA A 133 -11.91 32.15 11.14
N GLY A 134 -13.02 31.87 10.46
CA GLY A 134 -13.03 31.15 9.17
C GLY A 134 -12.73 29.64 9.25
N VAL A 135 -12.72 29.05 10.44
CA VAL A 135 -12.61 27.59 10.63
C VAL A 135 -13.97 26.93 10.34
N GLY A 136 -13.97 25.94 9.45
CA GLY A 136 -15.11 25.08 9.12
C GLY A 136 -14.82 23.62 9.44
N GLY A 137 -15.81 22.92 10.02
CA GLY A 137 -15.64 21.54 10.49
C GLY A 137 -16.06 20.48 9.48
N TYR A 138 -15.10 19.73 8.93
CA TYR A 138 -15.34 18.49 8.18
C TYR A 138 -14.60 17.32 8.85
N GLY A 139 -15.30 16.56 9.70
CA GLY A 139 -14.70 15.40 10.39
C GLY A 139 -14.09 15.69 11.76
N ALA A 140 -14.53 16.77 12.44
CA ALA A 140 -13.94 17.28 13.68
C ALA A 140 -14.01 16.36 14.92
N ARG A 141 -14.61 15.16 14.81
CA ARG A 141 -14.69 14.17 15.90
C ARG A 141 -14.42 12.77 15.37
N PRO A 142 -13.17 12.42 15.05
CA PRO A 142 -12.86 11.09 14.57
C PRO A 142 -13.02 10.05 15.69
N LYS A 143 -13.24 8.79 15.33
CA LYS A 143 -13.29 7.69 16.30
C LYS A 143 -11.90 7.04 16.38
N PRO A 144 -11.42 6.67 17.58
CA PRO A 144 -10.23 5.85 17.71
C PRO A 144 -10.39 4.53 16.93
N ARG A 145 -9.41 4.19 16.12
CA ARG A 145 -9.33 2.93 15.38
C ARG A 145 -8.07 2.18 15.79
N ARG A 146 -8.13 0.86 15.85
CA ARG A 146 -6.91 0.06 16.03
C ARG A 146 -6.01 0.23 14.82
N GLN A 147 -4.73 0.46 15.07
CA GLN A 147 -3.70 0.51 14.05
C GLN A 147 -3.00 -0.85 13.97
N LEU A 148 -2.73 -1.29 12.75
CA LEU A 148 -1.84 -2.41 12.49
C LEU A 148 -0.55 -1.87 11.91
N GLU A 149 0.57 -2.26 12.51
CA GLU A 149 1.88 -1.94 12.00
C GLU A 149 2.41 -3.08 11.13
N PHE A 150 3.02 -2.70 10.03
CA PHE A 150 3.65 -3.66 9.14
C PHE A 150 5.03 -4.03 9.69
N TRP A 151 5.23 -5.31 9.98
CA TRP A 151 6.48 -5.84 10.50
C TRP A 151 7.09 -6.86 9.52
N PRO A 152 7.91 -6.39 8.56
CA PRO A 152 8.64 -7.27 7.66
C PRO A 152 9.86 -7.85 8.39
N SER A 153 10.03 -9.17 8.31
CA SER A 153 11.18 -9.85 8.90
C SER A 153 11.57 -11.10 8.11
N LEU A 154 12.69 -11.71 8.49
CA LEU A 154 13.11 -13.03 8.01
C LEU A 154 12.98 -14.04 9.15
N ILE A 155 12.47 -15.23 8.84
CA ILE A 155 12.39 -16.34 9.78
C ILE A 155 13.08 -17.57 9.20
N SER A 156 13.76 -18.36 10.03
CA SER A 156 14.39 -19.60 9.58
C SER A 156 13.35 -20.58 9.05
N ARG A 157 13.63 -21.23 7.90
CA ARG A 157 12.78 -22.29 7.34
C ARG A 157 12.52 -23.42 8.34
N ASN A 158 13.57 -23.80 9.09
CA ASN A 158 13.53 -24.88 10.07
C ASN A 158 12.47 -24.67 11.17
N CYS A 159 12.07 -23.42 11.44
CA CYS A 159 11.02 -23.12 12.42
C CYS A 159 9.60 -23.22 11.84
N ILE A 160 9.46 -23.14 10.50
CA ILE A 160 8.16 -23.02 9.82
C ILE A 160 7.80 -24.31 9.09
N GLU A 161 8.72 -24.87 8.29
CA GLU A 161 8.45 -26.02 7.43
C GLU A 161 7.90 -27.25 8.17
N PRO A 162 8.36 -27.60 9.38
CA PRO A 162 7.78 -28.71 10.13
C PRO A 162 6.29 -28.51 10.50
N LEU A 163 5.81 -27.27 10.48
CA LEU A 163 4.43 -26.91 10.81
C LEU A 163 3.54 -26.73 9.57
N VAL A 164 4.13 -26.73 8.37
CA VAL A 164 3.39 -26.55 7.12
C VAL A 164 2.52 -27.79 6.89
N ARG A 165 1.22 -27.58 6.77
CA ARG A 165 0.25 -28.60 6.36
C ARG A 165 -0.35 -28.20 5.03
N VAL A 166 -0.17 -29.04 4.03
CA VAL A 166 -0.81 -28.88 2.73
C VAL A 166 -2.04 -29.76 2.71
N GLU A 167 -3.22 -29.13 2.77
CA GLU A 167 -4.50 -29.82 2.62
C GLU A 167 -4.93 -29.75 1.15
N LEU A 168 -4.97 -30.91 0.49
CA LEU A 168 -5.48 -31.02 -0.87
C LEU A 168 -7.01 -31.12 -0.81
N LEU A 169 -7.68 -30.00 -1.07
CA LEU A 169 -9.14 -29.97 -1.21
C LEU A 169 -9.52 -30.40 -2.63
N THR A 170 -9.81 -31.69 -2.80
CA THR A 170 -10.33 -32.22 -4.06
C THR A 170 -11.82 -31.92 -4.17
N HIS A 171 -12.18 -30.96 -5.00
CA HIS A 171 -13.58 -30.74 -5.38
C HIS A 171 -14.02 -31.87 -6.33
N LEU A 172 -14.54 -32.97 -5.78
CA LEU A 172 -15.18 -34.02 -6.57
C LEU A 172 -16.50 -33.48 -7.13
N ARG A 173 -16.59 -33.39 -8.47
CA ARG A 173 -17.69 -32.86 -9.29
C ARG A 173 -17.57 -31.38 -9.66
N ILE A 174 -16.63 -31.09 -10.56
CA ILE A 174 -17.04 -30.37 -11.77
C ILE A 174 -17.79 -31.43 -12.58
N THR A 175 -19.12 -31.35 -12.64
CA THR A 175 -19.94 -32.28 -13.42
C THR A 175 -19.47 -32.30 -14.87
N GLN A 176 -19.37 -33.49 -15.47
CA GLN A 176 -19.13 -33.68 -16.91
C GLN A 176 -20.13 -32.92 -17.80
N GLU A 177 -21.25 -32.44 -17.26
CA GLU A 177 -22.22 -31.56 -17.95
C GLU A 177 -21.69 -30.14 -18.27
N SER A 178 -20.44 -29.82 -17.92
CA SER A 178 -19.83 -28.54 -18.27
C SER A 178 -19.23 -28.54 -19.70
N GLU A 179 -19.97 -29.04 -20.71
CA GLU A 179 -19.64 -28.80 -22.13
C GLU A 179 -19.55 -27.29 -22.45
N ARG A 180 -20.13 -26.44 -21.60
CA ARG A 180 -19.96 -24.98 -21.65
C ARG A 180 -18.52 -24.51 -21.52
N PHE A 181 -17.55 -25.31 -21.09
CA PHE A 181 -16.13 -24.90 -21.10
C PHE A 181 -15.34 -25.40 -22.31
N HIS A 182 -15.97 -26.09 -23.27
CA HIS A 182 -15.29 -26.54 -24.49
C HIS A 182 -14.69 -25.36 -25.29
N PHE A 183 -15.33 -24.18 -25.25
CA PHE A 183 -14.79 -22.96 -25.87
C PHE A 183 -13.56 -22.41 -25.12
N ILE A 184 -13.51 -22.55 -23.79
CA ILE A 184 -12.29 -22.25 -23.02
C ILE A 184 -11.22 -23.25 -23.41
N ARG A 185 -11.53 -24.55 -23.49
CA ARG A 185 -10.56 -25.61 -23.88
C ARG A 185 -9.90 -25.34 -25.23
N LYS A 186 -10.68 -25.03 -26.28
CA LYS A 186 -10.13 -24.71 -27.61
C LYS A 186 -9.28 -23.43 -27.60
N ARG A 187 -9.70 -22.42 -26.83
CA ARG A 187 -8.97 -21.16 -26.66
C ARG A 187 -7.67 -21.36 -25.85
N THR A 188 -7.70 -22.15 -24.78
CA THR A 188 -6.54 -22.46 -23.94
C THR A 188 -5.51 -23.26 -24.72
N ARG A 189 -5.93 -24.22 -25.56
CA ARG A 189 -5.00 -24.96 -26.43
C ARG A 189 -4.35 -24.05 -27.48
N GLY A 190 -5.11 -23.11 -28.05
CA GLY A 190 -4.55 -22.07 -28.91
C GLY A 190 -3.59 -21.13 -28.19
N ILE A 191 -3.88 -20.80 -26.92
CA ILE A 191 -2.97 -20.01 -26.07
C ILE A 191 -1.71 -20.81 -25.73
N LEU A 192 -1.80 -22.10 -25.42
CA LEU A 192 -0.65 -22.96 -25.12
C LEU A 192 0.25 -23.14 -26.35
N SER A 193 -0.34 -23.41 -27.51
CA SER A 193 0.41 -23.45 -28.79
C SER A 193 1.10 -22.12 -29.04
N ARG A 194 0.39 -21.00 -28.90
CA ARG A 194 0.98 -19.66 -29.07
C ARG A 194 2.07 -19.36 -28.04
N LEU A 195 1.89 -19.76 -26.78
CA LEU A 195 2.90 -19.58 -25.73
C LEU A 195 4.13 -20.45 -26.00
N GLN A 196 3.94 -21.66 -26.53
CA GLN A 196 5.03 -22.53 -26.95
C GLN A 196 5.78 -21.90 -28.15
N ASP A 197 5.07 -21.37 -29.15
CA ASP A 197 5.67 -20.62 -30.26
C ASP A 197 6.43 -19.37 -29.75
N GLU A 198 5.84 -18.58 -28.84
CA GLU A 198 6.48 -17.40 -28.22
C GLU A 198 7.71 -17.76 -27.36
N LEU A 199 7.73 -18.96 -26.76
CA LEU A 199 8.86 -19.50 -25.99
C LEU A 199 9.98 -19.99 -26.92
N ASP A 200 9.64 -20.70 -27.99
CA ASP A 200 10.58 -21.22 -28.99
C ASP A 200 11.24 -20.08 -29.78
N GLU A 201 10.47 -19.04 -30.12
CA GLU A 201 10.99 -17.81 -30.74
C GLU A 201 11.65 -16.86 -29.73
N ARG A 202 11.55 -17.15 -28.43
CA ARG A 202 12.05 -16.32 -27.30
C ARG A 202 11.67 -14.84 -27.41
N GLU A 203 10.52 -14.52 -27.99
CA GLU A 203 10.13 -13.14 -28.34
C GLU A 203 10.14 -12.19 -27.13
N TRP A 204 9.79 -12.69 -25.95
CA TRP A 204 9.78 -11.94 -24.68
C TRP A 204 11.17 -11.50 -24.20
N THR A 205 12.25 -12.09 -24.73
CA THR A 205 13.64 -11.68 -24.42
C THR A 205 14.13 -10.53 -25.30
N ARG A 206 13.48 -10.27 -26.45
CA ARG A 206 13.87 -9.19 -27.39
C ARG A 206 14.01 -7.80 -26.74
N PRO A 207 13.07 -7.33 -25.89
CA PRO A 207 13.21 -6.03 -25.23
C PRO A 207 14.41 -5.97 -24.26
N ILE A 208 14.75 -7.10 -23.64
CA ILE A 208 15.83 -7.21 -22.65
C ILE A 208 17.19 -7.29 -23.35
N VAL A 209 17.30 -8.07 -24.43
CA VAL A 209 18.51 -8.16 -25.28
C VAL A 209 18.82 -6.81 -25.91
N LYS A 210 17.80 -6.10 -26.42
CA LYS A 210 17.94 -4.75 -26.98
C LYS A 210 18.37 -3.72 -25.94
N LYS A 211 17.85 -3.82 -24.71
CA LYS A 211 18.22 -2.93 -23.60
C LYS A 211 19.62 -3.21 -23.05
N LEU A 212 20.14 -4.43 -23.24
CA LEU A 212 21.49 -4.85 -22.82
C LEU A 212 22.54 -4.73 -23.94
N GLY A 213 22.15 -4.38 -25.17
CA GLY A 213 23.08 -4.19 -26.30
C GLY A 213 23.77 -5.47 -26.77
N LEU A 214 23.15 -6.63 -26.54
CA LEU A 214 23.71 -7.96 -26.83
C LEU A 214 23.18 -8.55 -28.15
N GLU A 215 22.81 -7.72 -29.12
CA GLU A 215 22.44 -8.21 -30.45
C GLU A 215 23.68 -8.88 -31.07
N LYS A 216 23.62 -10.20 -31.22
CA LYS A 216 24.57 -10.90 -32.09
C LYS A 216 24.14 -10.59 -33.52
N ASP A 217 25.00 -9.89 -34.26
CA ASP A 217 24.97 -9.93 -35.71
C ASP A 217 25.29 -11.38 -36.12
N ASP A 218 24.26 -12.15 -36.47
CA ASP A 218 24.45 -13.40 -37.20
C ASP A 218 24.33 -13.11 -38.71
N PRO A 219 25.18 -13.74 -39.54
CA PRO A 219 25.36 -13.44 -40.97
C PRO A 219 24.19 -13.84 -41.88
#